data_AF-A0A1W9R862-F1
#
_entry.id   AF-A0A1W9R862-F1
#
_cell.length_a   1.000
_cell.length_b   1.000
_cell.length_c   1.000
_cell.angle_alpha   90.00
_cell.angle_beta   90.00
_cell.angle_gamma   90.00
#
_symmetry.space_group_name_H-M   'P 1'
#
loop_
_entity.id
_entity.type
_entity.pdbx_description
1 polymer ?
#
loop_
_entity_poly.entity_id
_entity_poly.type
_entity_poly.pdbx_seq_one_letter_code
_entity_poly.pdbx_strand_id
1 'polypeptide(L)'
;MSQSFLKNLSGCATTPRVKREPKIKIAPPPVQRVTVPSGVPVSVLVKVKAPNYRILNVFKKALSKIKRVRNIYQKKFSLSQDSELEVRYIGSTEKLADEIMSEIHIPEFVLEIIEFDQTSVTVNITPVPAEQESY
;
A
#
# COMPACT_ATOMS: atom_id res chain seq x y z
N MET A 1 -9.85 -61.42 6.82
CA MET A 1 -10.26 -60.00 6.97
C MET A 1 -10.57 -59.76 8.44
N SER A 2 -10.01 -58.70 9.01
CA SER A 2 -9.86 -58.47 10.44
C SER A 2 -11.15 -58.03 11.15
N GLN A 3 -11.47 -58.74 12.23
CA GLN A 3 -11.87 -58.30 13.59
C GLN A 3 -11.69 -56.77 13.89
N SER A 4 -12.44 -56.05 14.74
CA SER A 4 -13.47 -56.35 15.76
C SER A 4 -14.15 -55.05 16.24
N PHE A 5 -15.30 -55.22 16.88
CA PHE A 5 -16.18 -54.26 17.53
C PHE A 5 -15.60 -53.50 18.74
N LEU A 6 -15.99 -52.22 18.83
CA LEU A 6 -16.51 -51.42 19.96
C LEU A 6 -16.30 -51.82 21.44
N LYS A 7 -16.07 -50.74 22.21
CA LYS A 7 -16.43 -50.44 23.63
C LYS A 7 -15.41 -50.78 24.72
N ASN A 8 -14.98 -49.72 25.42
CA ASN A 8 -15.09 -49.66 26.88
C ASN A 8 -15.36 -48.22 27.37
N LEU A 9 -16.40 -48.10 28.19
CA LEU A 9 -16.83 -46.94 28.98
C LEU A 9 -16.20 -47.04 30.38
N SER A 10 -15.77 -45.92 30.96
CA SER A 10 -15.75 -45.63 32.42
C SER A 10 -15.12 -44.22 32.57
N GLY A 11 -15.66 -43.21 33.26
CA GLY A 11 -16.59 -43.15 34.39
C GLY A 11 -15.91 -42.40 35.54
N CYS A 12 -16.66 -41.51 36.23
CA CYS A 12 -16.34 -40.67 37.41
C CYS A 12 -15.90 -39.22 37.11
N ALA A 13 -16.75 -38.18 37.19
CA ALA A 13 -17.61 -37.66 38.27
C ALA A 13 -17.02 -36.38 38.92
N THR A 14 -17.92 -35.40 39.08
CA THR A 14 -17.88 -34.30 40.07
C THR A 14 -17.14 -33.01 39.71
N THR A 15 -17.93 -32.01 39.30
CA THR A 15 -17.67 -30.57 39.47
C THR A 15 -17.63 -30.17 40.95
N PRO A 16 -16.88 -29.12 41.29
CA PRO A 16 -17.56 -27.95 41.84
C PRO A 16 -17.12 -26.62 41.19
N ARG A 17 -18.11 -25.73 41.03
CA ARG A 17 -17.99 -24.31 40.66
C ARG A 17 -16.97 -23.56 41.51
N VAL A 18 -16.12 -22.74 40.89
CA VAL A 18 -15.61 -21.50 41.51
C VAL A 18 -15.59 -20.37 40.47
N LYS A 19 -16.34 -19.32 40.79
CA LYS A 19 -16.32 -17.97 40.22
C LYS A 19 -14.91 -17.49 39.87
N ARG A 20 -14.76 -16.90 38.68
CA ARG A 20 -14.23 -15.54 38.45
C ARG A 20 -14.12 -15.31 36.94
N GLU A 21 -14.88 -14.36 36.43
CA GLU A 21 -14.56 -13.68 35.18
C GLU A 21 -13.18 -13.02 35.31
N PRO A 22 -12.27 -13.21 34.36
CA PRO A 22 -11.29 -12.21 34.02
C PRO A 22 -11.70 -11.59 32.69
N LYS A 23 -12.01 -10.29 32.72
CA LYS A 23 -12.18 -9.43 31.55
C LYS A 23 -11.20 -9.83 30.45
N ILE A 24 -11.73 -10.40 29.36
CA ILE A 24 -11.00 -10.53 28.11
C ILE A 24 -10.79 -9.10 27.62
N LYS A 25 -9.66 -8.51 27.98
CA LYS A 25 -9.13 -7.36 27.24
C LYS A 25 -8.76 -7.92 25.88
N ILE A 26 -9.67 -7.82 24.93
CA ILE A 26 -9.40 -8.02 23.51
C ILE A 26 -8.39 -6.92 23.16
N ALA A 27 -7.11 -7.23 23.32
CA ALA A 27 -6.08 -6.45 22.67
C ALA A 27 -6.38 -6.55 21.17
N PRO A 28 -6.40 -5.43 20.42
CA PRO A 28 -6.48 -5.52 18.98
C PRO A 28 -5.33 -6.42 18.49
N PRO A 29 -5.53 -7.25 17.45
CA PRO A 29 -4.47 -8.12 16.95
C PRO A 29 -3.23 -7.26 16.68
N PRO A 30 -2.03 -7.73 17.03
CA PRO A 30 -0.82 -6.99 16.75
C PRO A 30 -0.81 -6.73 15.25
N VAL A 31 -0.87 -5.44 14.88
CA VAL A 31 -0.63 -5.01 13.50
C VAL A 31 0.73 -5.58 13.16
N GLN A 32 0.77 -6.63 12.33
CA GLN A 32 2.00 -7.19 11.81
C GLN A 32 2.61 -6.10 10.94
N ARG A 33 3.40 -5.23 11.57
CA ARG A 33 4.35 -4.37 10.88
C ARG A 33 5.33 -5.35 10.27
N VAL A 34 5.14 -5.64 8.99
CA VAL A 34 6.12 -6.37 8.20
C VAL A 34 7.38 -5.52 8.25
N THR A 35 8.30 -5.89 9.14
CA THR A 35 9.61 -5.26 9.25
C THR A 35 10.39 -5.67 8.01
N VAL A 36 10.23 -4.91 6.93
CA VAL A 36 11.03 -5.09 5.72
C VAL A 36 12.47 -4.83 6.14
N PRO A 37 13.42 -5.77 5.91
CA PRO A 37 14.81 -5.54 6.23
C PRO A 37 15.27 -4.25 5.55
N SER A 38 15.78 -3.33 6.37
CA SER A 38 16.30 -2.03 5.93
C SER A 38 17.29 -2.25 4.78
N GLY A 39 16.93 -1.80 3.58
CA GLY A 39 17.81 -1.84 2.40
C GLY A 39 17.37 -2.73 1.25
N VAL A 40 16.39 -3.63 1.42
CA VAL A 40 15.88 -4.43 0.30
C VAL A 40 14.84 -3.62 -0.48
N PRO A 41 14.98 -3.43 -1.80
CA PRO A 41 13.99 -2.74 -2.60
C PRO A 41 12.72 -3.58 -2.74
N VAL A 42 11.57 -2.97 -2.46
CA VAL A 42 10.23 -3.50 -2.73
C VAL A 42 9.76 -3.07 -4.12
N SER A 43 8.95 -3.89 -4.79
CA SER A 43 8.19 -3.43 -5.97
C SER A 43 6.92 -2.74 -5.51
N VAL A 44 6.76 -1.49 -5.92
CA VAL A 44 5.52 -0.72 -5.72
C VAL A 44 4.94 -0.35 -7.08
N LEU A 45 3.65 -0.60 -7.28
CA LEU A 45 2.93 -0.19 -8.48
C LEU A 45 2.41 1.23 -8.32
N VAL A 46 3.01 2.19 -9.03
CA VAL A 46 2.56 3.58 -9.10
C VAL A 46 1.68 3.75 -10.34
N LYS A 47 0.37 3.88 -10.13
CA LYS A 47 -0.59 4.22 -11.19
C LYS A 47 -0.68 5.74 -11.27
N VAL A 48 -0.48 6.30 -12.45
CA VAL A 48 -0.45 7.75 -12.65
C VAL A 48 -1.52 8.10 -13.68
N LYS A 49 -2.44 8.99 -13.30
CA LYS A 49 -3.38 9.63 -14.21
C LYS A 49 -2.84 11.02 -14.51
N ALA A 50 -2.46 11.29 -15.75
CA ALA A 50 -1.85 12.55 -16.15
C ALA A 50 -2.50 13.10 -17.44
N PRO A 51 -2.72 14.42 -17.55
CA PRO A 51 -3.54 15.00 -18.60
C PRO A 51 -2.88 14.90 -19.98
N ASN A 52 -1.56 14.74 -20.05
CA ASN A 52 -0.86 14.48 -21.29
C ASN A 52 0.49 13.78 -21.03
N TYR A 53 1.08 13.25 -22.10
CA TYR A 53 2.34 12.53 -22.06
C TYR A 53 3.51 13.38 -21.54
N ARG A 54 3.53 14.69 -21.83
CA ARG A 54 4.60 15.59 -21.38
C ARG A 54 4.64 15.65 -19.86
N ILE A 55 3.49 15.79 -19.20
CA ILE A 55 3.39 15.82 -17.75
C ILE A 55 3.76 14.48 -17.13
N LEU A 56 3.28 13.37 -17.71
CA LEU A 56 3.71 12.04 -17.28
C LEU A 56 5.23 11.86 -17.34
N ASN A 57 5.88 12.33 -18.41
CA ASN A 57 7.33 12.22 -18.55
C ASN A 57 8.09 13.09 -17.53
N VAL A 58 7.57 14.29 -17.23
CA VAL A 58 8.10 15.15 -16.15
C VAL A 58 7.98 14.44 -14.80
N PHE A 59 6.81 13.86 -14.50
CA PHE A 59 6.58 13.07 -13.30
C PHE A 59 7.55 11.89 -13.20
N LYS A 60 7.69 11.08 -14.26
CA LYS A 60 8.64 9.95 -14.30
C LYS A 60 10.07 10.39 -14.04
N LYS A 61 10.49 11.52 -14.63
CA LYS A 61 11.83 12.08 -14.42
C LYS A 61 12.02 12.55 -12.98
N ALA A 62 11.01 13.19 -12.38
CA ALA A 62 11.07 13.59 -10.98
C ALA A 62 11.11 12.38 -10.03
N LEU A 63 10.27 11.39 -10.28
CA LEU A 63 10.24 10.12 -9.56
C LEU A 63 11.61 9.41 -9.60
N SER A 64 12.32 9.46 -10.72
CA SER A 64 13.67 8.88 -10.85
C SER A 64 14.74 9.58 -10.01
N LYS A 65 14.48 10.81 -9.55
CA LYS A 65 15.41 11.58 -8.71
C LYS A 65 15.24 11.29 -7.22
N ILE A 66 14.12 10.68 -6.81
CA ILE A 66 13.88 10.30 -5.42
C ILE A 66 14.97 9.31 -4.99
N LYS A 67 15.72 9.64 -3.94
CA LYS A 67 16.97 8.95 -3.55
C LYS A 67 16.83 7.44 -3.38
N ARG A 68 15.66 6.98 -2.93
CA ARG A 68 15.37 5.57 -2.63
C ARG A 68 14.76 4.80 -3.80
N VAL A 69 14.43 5.49 -4.90
CA VAL A 69 14.00 4.85 -6.15
C VAL A 69 15.23 4.27 -6.86
N ARG A 70 15.15 2.99 -7.21
CA ARG A 70 16.24 2.26 -7.89
C ARG A 70 15.97 2.06 -9.36
N ASN A 71 14.75 1.67 -9.69
CA ASN A 71 14.34 1.40 -11.07
C ASN A 71 12.88 1.80 -11.24
N ILE A 72 12.53 2.21 -12.46
CA ILE A 72 11.16 2.50 -12.87
C ILE A 72 10.91 1.74 -14.17
N TYR A 73 9.93 0.86 -14.18
CA TYR A 73 9.49 0.10 -15.34
C TYR A 73 8.10 0.58 -15.73
N GLN A 74 7.87 0.87 -17.01
CA GLN A 74 6.53 1.21 -17.48
C GLN A 74 5.81 -0.06 -17.88
N LYS A 75 4.82 -0.47 -17.09
CA LYS A 75 4.04 -1.70 -17.31
C LYS A 75 2.93 -1.50 -18.33
N LYS A 76 2.25 -0.36 -18.25
CA LYS A 76 1.14 -0.04 -19.14
C LYS A 76 1.19 1.44 -19.51
N PHE A 77 0.89 1.71 -20.76
CA PHE A 77 0.70 3.05 -21.28
C PHE A 77 -0.64 3.10 -22.00
N SER A 78 -1.47 4.07 -21.65
CA SER A 78 -2.64 4.41 -22.44
C SER A 78 -2.49 5.81 -23.01
N LEU A 79 -2.91 5.99 -24.26
CA LEU A 79 -3.17 7.33 -24.82
C LEU A 79 -4.29 8.04 -24.04
N SER A 80 -5.14 7.27 -23.35
CA SER A 80 -6.20 7.73 -22.46
C SER A 80 -5.69 8.20 -21.09
N GLN A 81 -4.50 8.80 -21.01
CA GLN A 81 -3.99 9.53 -19.83
C GLN A 81 -3.62 8.69 -18.59
N ASP A 82 -3.94 7.40 -18.57
CA ASP A 82 -3.56 6.47 -17.51
C ASP A 82 -2.23 5.75 -17.83
N SER A 83 -1.34 5.66 -16.85
CA SER A 83 -0.07 4.94 -16.96
C SER A 83 0.25 4.16 -15.70
N GLU A 84 0.79 2.97 -15.87
CA GLU A 84 1.19 2.10 -14.76
C GLU A 84 2.72 1.99 -14.74
N LEU A 85 3.32 2.43 -13.64
CA LEU A 85 4.75 2.41 -13.40
C LEU A 85 5.05 1.43 -12.26
N GLU A 86 5.88 0.43 -12.50
CA GLU A 86 6.44 -0.38 -11.42
C GLU A 86 7.75 0.24 -10.95
N VAL A 87 7.79 0.61 -9.67
CA VAL A 87 8.91 1.29 -9.03
C VAL A 87 9.58 0.34 -8.06
N ARG A 88 10.88 0.10 -8.24
CA ARG A 88 11.71 -0.57 -7.23
C ARG A 88 12.15 0.47 -6.21
N TYR A 89 11.64 0.40 -4.99
CA TYR A 89 11.83 1.42 -3.95
C TYR A 89 12.39 0.83 -2.65
N ILE A 90 13.35 1.52 -2.02
CA ILE A 90 13.88 1.11 -0.71
C ILE A 90 13.12 1.79 0.42
N GLY A 91 12.11 1.10 0.96
CA GLY A 91 11.30 1.57 2.08
C GLY A 91 9.91 0.95 2.06
N SER A 92 8.96 1.60 2.75
CA SER A 92 7.54 1.26 2.66
C SER A 92 6.86 2.03 1.53
N THR A 93 5.74 1.50 1.06
CA THR A 93 4.87 2.17 0.09
C THR A 93 4.39 3.53 0.62
N GLU A 94 4.11 3.64 1.92
CA GLU A 94 3.76 4.89 2.61
C GLU A 94 4.85 5.95 2.44
N LYS A 95 6.12 5.58 2.66
CA LYS A 95 7.23 6.52 2.48
C LYS A 95 7.43 6.93 1.03
N LEU A 96 7.17 6.04 0.08
CA LEU A 96 7.20 6.40 -1.34
C LEU A 96 6.09 7.41 -1.66
N ALA A 97 4.88 7.21 -1.14
CA ALA A 97 3.78 8.16 -1.27
C ALA A 97 4.14 9.54 -0.70
N ASP A 98 4.72 9.58 0.51
CA ASP A 98 5.17 10.81 1.15
C ASP A 98 6.28 11.51 0.34
N GLU A 99 7.27 10.76 -0.15
CA GLU A 99 8.36 11.31 -0.98
C GLU A 99 7.85 11.80 -2.34
N ILE A 100 6.84 11.14 -2.94
CA ILE A 100 6.20 11.62 -4.16
C ILE A 100 5.54 12.99 -3.91
N MET A 101 4.76 13.13 -2.84
CA MET A 101 4.04 14.37 -2.54
C MET A 101 4.96 15.51 -2.09
N SER A 102 6.09 15.19 -1.44
CA SER A 102 7.01 16.19 -0.90
C SER A 102 8.16 16.56 -1.85
N GLU A 103 8.61 15.67 -2.73
CA GLU A 103 9.74 15.95 -3.63
C GLU A 103 9.28 16.33 -5.06
N ILE A 104 8.13 15.81 -5.52
CA ILE A 104 7.68 16.04 -6.91
C ILE A 104 6.78 17.26 -7.00
N HIS A 105 7.31 18.30 -7.64
CA HIS A 105 6.57 19.51 -7.95
C HIS A 105 6.52 19.69 -9.47
N ILE A 106 5.32 19.86 -10.02
CA ILE A 106 5.08 20.13 -11.43
C ILE A 106 4.38 21.49 -11.50
N PRO A 107 5.00 22.55 -12.06
CA PRO A 107 4.38 23.86 -12.16
C PRO A 107 3.03 23.78 -12.87
N GLU A 108 2.03 24.50 -12.38
CA GLU A 108 0.67 24.55 -12.95
C GLU A 108 -0.14 23.24 -12.82
N PHE A 109 0.37 22.24 -12.08
CA PHE A 109 -0.35 21.01 -11.78
C PHE A 109 -0.34 20.69 -10.29
N VAL A 110 -1.45 20.12 -9.81
CA VAL A 110 -1.59 19.55 -8.47
C VAL A 110 -1.40 18.04 -8.58
N LEU A 111 -0.63 17.48 -7.67
CA LEU A 111 -0.50 16.04 -7.48
C LEU A 111 -1.37 15.64 -6.30
N GLU A 112 -2.16 14.59 -6.46
CA GLU A 112 -3.00 14.05 -5.40
C GLU A 112 -2.90 12.53 -5.37
N ILE A 113 -2.75 11.93 -4.19
CA ILE A 113 -2.87 10.48 -4.03
C ILE A 113 -4.34 10.17 -3.81
N ILE A 114 -4.94 9.46 -4.77
CA ILE A 114 -6.37 9.11 -4.74
C ILE A 114 -6.63 7.72 -4.18
N GLU A 115 -5.65 6.81 -4.30
CA GLU A 115 -5.72 5.46 -3.71
C GLU A 115 -4.34 5.03 -3.25
N PHE A 116 -4.31 4.27 -2.15
CA PHE A 116 -3.08 3.82 -1.53
C PHE A 116 -3.28 2.46 -0.86
N ASP A 117 -2.37 1.52 -1.12
CA ASP A 117 -2.30 0.22 -0.43
C ASP A 117 -0.85 -0.20 -0.15
N GLN A 118 -0.65 -1.41 0.39
CA GLN A 118 0.67 -1.91 0.77
C GLN A 118 1.63 -2.11 -0.43
N THR A 119 1.11 -2.19 -1.64
CA THR A 119 1.83 -2.54 -2.88
C THR A 119 1.60 -1.54 -4.02
N SER A 120 0.66 -0.61 -3.88
CA SER A 120 0.32 0.33 -4.94
C SER A 120 -0.01 1.73 -4.43
N VAL A 121 0.26 2.72 -5.28
CA VAL A 121 -0.08 4.13 -5.08
C VAL A 121 -0.69 4.65 -6.36
N THR A 122 -1.89 5.22 -6.29
CA THR A 122 -2.54 5.88 -7.43
C THR A 122 -2.42 7.39 -7.26
N VAL A 123 -1.72 8.03 -8.19
CA VAL A 123 -1.48 9.46 -8.25
C VAL A 123 -2.31 10.06 -9.39
N ASN A 124 -3.09 11.08 -9.07
CA ASN A 124 -3.77 11.92 -10.03
C ASN A 124 -3.01 13.23 -10.19
N ILE A 125 -2.78 13.65 -11.44
CA ILE A 125 -2.14 14.91 -11.76
C ILE A 125 -3.18 15.76 -12.50
N THR A 126 -3.62 16.85 -11.89
CA THR A 126 -4.63 17.74 -12.45
C THR A 126 -4.06 19.12 -12.66
N PRO A 127 -4.45 19.86 -13.71
CA PRO A 127 -4.07 21.25 -13.84
C PRO A 127 -4.62 22.03 -12.63
N VAL A 128 -3.83 22.96 -12.10
CA VAL A 128 -4.31 23.89 -11.07
C VAL A 128 -5.51 24.63 -11.67
N PRO A 129 -6.69 24.57 -11.05
CA PRO A 129 -7.84 25.32 -11.55
C PRO A 129 -7.43 26.80 -11.53
N ALA A 130 -7.57 27.46 -12.68
CA ALA A 130 -7.50 28.91 -12.75
C ALA A 130 -8.72 29.44 -11.99
N GLU A 131 -8.62 29.56 -10.67
CA GLU A 131 -9.57 30.35 -9.89
C GLU A 131 -9.39 31.81 -10.32
N GLN A 132 -10.17 32.16 -11.34
CA GLN A 132 -10.82 33.44 -11.57
C GLN A 132 -10.16 34.63 -10.85
N GLU A 133 -9.22 35.31 -11.52
CA GLU A 133 -9.08 36.76 -11.38
C GLU A 133 -10.38 37.40 -11.88
N SER A 134 -11.44 37.35 -11.08
CA SER A 134 -12.58 38.24 -11.23
C SER A 134 -12.21 39.53 -10.52
N TYR A 135 -11.75 40.50 -11.31
CA TYR A 135 -11.67 41.92 -10.94
C TYR A 135 -13.06 42.52 -10.73
#